data_AF-A0A5A7XQY9-F1
#
_entry.id   AF-A0A5A7XQY9-F1
#
_cell.length_a   1.000
_cell.length_b   1.000
_cell.length_c   1.000
_cell.angle_alpha   90.00
_cell.angle_beta   90.00
_cell.angle_gamma   90.00
#
_symmetry.space_group_name_H-M   'P 1'
#
loop_
_entity.id
_entity.type
_entity.pdbx_description
1 polymer ?
#
loop_
_entity_poly.entity_id
_entity_poly.type
_entity_poly.pdbx_seq_one_letter_code
_entity_poly.pdbx_strand_id
1 'polypeptide(L)'
;MSLSNGMSKTTAAFLAQSVVAFAVSFIATLGGIVFLPLDPWQRLFLAISVLFLVSSAFGLAKVVRDHQESATVRVRLDEARLEKLLAGHDPFANVA
;
A
#
# COMPACT_ATOMS: atom_id res chain seq x y z
N MET A 1 -26.69 -1.07 -13.37
CA MET A 1 -25.36 -1.30 -13.96
C MET A 1 -24.41 -1.65 -12.82
N SER A 2 -24.24 -2.95 -12.54
CA SER A 2 -23.45 -3.41 -11.39
C SER A 2 -21.96 -3.31 -11.74
N LEU A 3 -21.25 -2.36 -11.12
CA LEU A 3 -19.80 -2.33 -11.16
C LEU A 3 -19.30 -3.35 -10.14
N SER A 4 -19.12 -4.58 -10.59
CA SER A 4 -18.41 -5.62 -9.85
C SER A 4 -16.96 -5.18 -9.63
N ASN A 5 -16.70 -4.42 -8.56
CA ASN A 5 -15.34 -4.10 -8.14
C ASN A 5 -14.82 -5.26 -7.29
N GLY A 6 -14.48 -6.36 -7.96
CA GLY A 6 -13.78 -7.49 -7.36
C GLY A 6 -12.37 -7.06 -6.98
N MET A 7 -12.18 -6.58 -5.75
CA MET A 7 -10.84 -6.46 -5.18
C MET A 7 -10.26 -7.87 -5.01
N SER A 8 -9.53 -8.34 -6.03
CA SER A 8 -8.82 -9.61 -5.98
C SER A 8 -7.82 -9.57 -4.83
N LYS A 9 -8.06 -10.36 -3.77
CA LYS A 9 -7.10 -10.52 -2.69
C LYS A 9 -5.83 -11.14 -3.27
N THR A 10 -4.70 -10.48 -3.08
CA THR A 10 -3.40 -11.01 -3.49
C THR A 10 -3.16 -12.34 -2.76
N THR A 11 -2.81 -13.38 -3.52
CA THR A 11 -2.56 -14.71 -2.96
C THR A 11 -1.23 -14.70 -2.17
N ALA A 12 -1.17 -15.46 -1.07
CA ALA A 12 0.04 -15.55 -0.23
C ALA A 12 1.31 -15.92 -1.02
N ALA A 13 1.17 -16.73 -2.06
CA ALA A 13 2.27 -17.08 -2.98
C ALA A 13 2.86 -15.87 -3.70
N PHE A 14 2.03 -14.93 -4.16
CA PHE A 14 2.50 -13.72 -4.86
C PHE A 14 3.20 -12.75 -3.90
N LEU A 15 2.73 -12.66 -2.65
CA LEU A 15 3.39 -11.90 -1.59
C LEU A 15 4.79 -12.47 -1.32
N ALA A 16 4.89 -13.78 -1.10
CA ALA A 16 6.17 -14.45 -0.87
C ALA A 16 7.13 -14.24 -2.05
N GLN A 17 6.65 -14.40 -3.29
CA GLN A 17 7.44 -14.14 -4.50
C GLN A 17 7.95 -12.70 -4.55
N SER A 18 7.11 -11.72 -4.26
CA SER A 18 7.49 -10.31 -4.29
C SER A 18 8.55 -9.98 -3.25
N VAL A 19 8.43 -10.53 -2.04
CA VAL A 19 9.44 -10.37 -0.98
C VAL A 19 10.78 -11.00 -1.38
N VAL A 20 10.75 -12.20 -1.97
CA VAL A 20 11.95 -12.88 -2.47
C VAL A 20 12.61 -12.08 -3.60
N ALA A 21 11.83 -11.62 -4.58
CA ALA A 21 12.34 -10.82 -5.70
C ALA A 21 13.00 -9.52 -5.20
N PHE A 22 12.37 -8.83 -4.25
CA PHE A 22 12.93 -7.64 -3.62
C PHE A 22 14.24 -7.93 -2.87
N ALA A 23 14.29 -9.03 -2.10
CA ALA A 23 15.48 -9.42 -1.36
C ALA A 23 16.64 -9.73 -2.33
N VAL A 24 16.38 -10.47 -3.41
CA VAL A 24 17.37 -10.78 -4.45
C VAL A 24 17.85 -9.50 -5.14
N SER A 25 16.96 -8.58 -5.53
CA SER A 25 17.37 -7.33 -6.17
C SER A 25 18.17 -6.42 -5.24
N PHE A 26 17.81 -6.39 -3.95
CA PHE A 26 18.51 -5.62 -2.94
C PHE A 26 19.94 -6.14 -2.72
N ILE A 27 20.09 -7.47 -2.57
CA ILE A 27 21.40 -8.12 -2.45
C ILE A 27 22.23 -7.92 -3.72
N ALA A 28 21.62 -8.05 -4.90
CA ALA A 28 22.31 -7.80 -6.17
C ALA A 28 22.84 -6.36 -6.27
N THR A 29 22.05 -5.38 -5.80
CA THR A 29 22.46 -3.96 -5.77
C THR A 29 23.64 -3.75 -4.81
N LEU A 30 23.56 -4.28 -3.59
CA LEU A 30 24.65 -4.19 -2.62
C LEU A 30 25.91 -4.92 -3.11
N GLY A 31 25.75 -6.10 -3.73
CA GLY A 31 26.84 -6.83 -4.36
C GLY A 31 27.50 -6.01 -5.47
N GLY A 32 26.71 -5.36 -6.34
CA GLY A 32 27.21 -4.45 -7.36
C GLY A 32 28.06 -3.32 -6.77
N ILE A 33 27.59 -2.69 -5.69
CA ILE A 33 28.34 -1.63 -4.99
C ILE A 33 29.69 -2.15 -4.45
N VAL A 34 29.77 -3.40 -4.01
CA VAL A 34 31.02 -4.01 -3.51
C VAL A 34 32.00 -4.33 -4.63
N PHE A 35 31.51 -4.80 -5.78
CA PHE A 35 32.34 -5.14 -6.95
C PHE A 35 32.84 -3.92 -7.74
N LEU A 36 32.23 -2.75 -7.55
CA LEU A 36 32.66 -1.53 -8.21
C LEU A 36 34.03 -1.05 -7.65
N PRO A 37 35.00 -0.70 -8.52
CA PRO A 37 36.29 -0.16 -8.11
C PRO A 37 36.16 1.32 -7.71
N LEU A 38 35.51 1.57 -6.57
CA LEU A 38 35.30 2.90 -6.00
C LEU A 38 36.11 3.09 -4.71
N ASP A 39 36.42 4.35 -4.39
CA ASP A 39 37.00 4.71 -3.10
C ASP A 39 36.05 4.31 -1.96
N PRO A 40 36.60 4.00 -0.77
CA PRO A 40 35.82 3.63 0.40
C PRO A 40 34.73 4.67 0.74
N TRP A 41 35.02 5.96 0.58
CA TRP A 41 34.10 7.03 0.91
C TRP A 41 32.87 7.07 -0.03
N GLN A 42 33.10 6.98 -1.34
CA GLN A 42 32.03 6.97 -2.34
C GLN A 42 31.17 5.72 -2.20
N ARG A 43 31.80 4.58 -1.91
CA ARG A 43 31.13 3.31 -1.65
C ARG A 43 30.19 3.40 -0.44
N LEU A 44 30.66 4.00 0.66
CA LEU A 44 29.86 4.16 1.87
C LEU A 44 28.67 5.10 1.64
N PHE A 45 28.90 6.19 0.90
CA PHE A 45 27.82 7.10 0.48
C PHE A 45 26.73 6.38 -0.32
N LEU A 46 27.11 5.56 -1.31
CA LEU A 46 26.15 4.78 -2.09
C LEU A 46 25.41 3.75 -1.24
N ALA A 47 26.12 3.04 -0.36
CA ALA A 47 25.52 2.05 0.53
C ALA A 47 24.47 2.68 1.45
N ILE A 48 24.80 3.79 2.12
CA ILE A 48 23.87 4.51 3.01
C ILE A 48 22.71 5.10 2.20
N SER A 49 22.97 5.67 1.02
CA SER A 49 21.92 6.24 0.16
C SER A 49 20.90 5.18 -0.25
N VAL A 50 21.35 3.99 -0.68
CA VAL A 50 20.45 2.89 -1.03
C VAL A 50 19.66 2.39 0.17
N LEU A 51 20.31 2.21 1.33
CA LEU A 51 19.64 1.78 2.57
C LEU A 51 18.55 2.78 3.00
N PHE A 52 18.86 4.07 2.99
CA PHE A 52 17.92 5.12 3.36
C PHE A 52 16.76 5.25 2.36
N LEU A 53 17.06 5.14 1.06
CA LEU A 53 16.07 5.18 0.00
C LEU A 53 15.07 4.02 0.13
N VAL A 54 15.56 2.80 0.34
CA VAL A 54 14.74 1.61 0.55
C VAL A 54 13.85 1.75 1.79
N SER A 55 14.42 2.20 2.92
CA SER A 55 13.66 2.42 4.15
C SER A 55 12.54 3.45 3.94
N SER A 56 12.84 4.57 3.28
CA SER A 56 11.88 5.62 2.96
C SER A 56 10.78 5.14 2.02
N ALA A 57 11.12 4.31 1.01
CA ALA A 57 10.16 3.72 0.10
C ALA A 57 9.15 2.82 0.83
N PHE A 58 9.60 2.02 1.82
CA PHE A 58 8.69 1.23 2.65
C PHE A 58 7.82 2.09 3.57
N GLY A 59 8.33 3.21 4.09
CA GLY A 59 7.54 4.20 4.82
C GLY A 59 6.43 4.78 3.96
N LEU A 60 6.78 5.23 2.74
CA LEU A 60 5.82 5.75 1.78
C LEU A 60 4.77 4.70 1.37
N ALA A 61 5.18 3.44 1.16
CA ALA A 61 4.26 2.35 0.84
C ALA A 61 3.23 2.11 1.95
N LYS A 62 3.62 2.22 3.23
CA LYS A 62 2.68 2.16 4.35
C LYS A 62 1.68 3.31 4.27
N VAL A 63 2.16 4.54 4.13
CA VAL A 63 1.29 5.73 4.02
C VAL A 63 0.27 5.55 2.90
N VAL A 64 0.69 5.10 1.72
CA VAL A 64 -0.22 4.85 0.58
C VAL A 64 -1.26 3.77 0.92
N ARG A 65 -0.87 2.66 1.56
CA ARG A 65 -1.80 1.62 1.99
C ARG A 65 -2.80 2.14 3.03
N ASP A 66 -2.32 2.88 4.02
CA ASP A 66 -3.13 3.45 5.09
C ASP A 66 -4.17 4.44 4.52
N HIS A 67 -3.81 5.20 3.47
CA HIS A 67 -4.74 6.05 2.73
C HIS A 67 -5.84 5.25 2.00
N GLN A 68 -5.48 4.13 1.35
CA GLN A 68 -6.45 3.27 0.66
C GLN A 68 -7.44 2.60 1.63
N GLU A 69 -6.94 2.13 2.77
CA GLU A 69 -7.77 1.53 3.83
C GLU A 69 -8.72 2.58 4.43
N SER A 70 -8.21 3.76 4.77
CA SER A 70 -9.01 4.87 5.29
C SER A 70 -10.11 5.31 4.33
N ALA A 71 -9.83 5.38 3.02
CA ALA A 71 -10.82 5.71 2.01
C ALA A 71 -11.95 4.67 1.94
N THR A 72 -11.59 3.38 2.00
CA THR A 72 -12.57 2.28 1.95
C THR A 72 -13.48 2.26 3.17
N VAL A 73 -12.94 2.55 4.37
CA VAL A 73 -13.72 2.58 5.62
C VAL A 73 -14.73 3.73 5.63
N ARG A 74 -14.35 4.92 5.11
CA ARG A 74 -15.25 6.08 5.05
C ARG A 74 -16.49 5.82 4.19
N VAL A 75 -16.32 5.19 3.02
CA VAL A 75 -17.43 4.85 2.12
C VAL A 75 -18.47 3.96 2.81
N ARG A 76 -18.03 2.93 3.54
CA ARG A 76 -18.95 2.04 4.27
C ARG A 76 -19.68 2.73 5.42
N LEU A 77 -19.02 3.69 6.07
CA LEU A 77 -19.64 4.46 7.14
C LEU A 77 -20.69 5.43 6.59
N ASP A 78 -20.41 6.07 5.46
CA ASP A 78 -21.34 6.95 4.76
C ASP A 78 -22.58 6.18 4.30
N GLU A 79 -22.41 4.96 3.76
CA GLU A 79 -23.52 4.06 3.42
C GLU A 79 -24.38 3.72 4.64
N ALA A 80 -23.77 3.28 5.75
CA ALA A 80 -24.51 2.94 6.96
C ALA A 80 -25.18 4.17 7.62
N ARG A 81 -24.57 5.35 7.52
CA ARG A 81 -25.17 6.60 8.00
C ARG A 81 -26.32 7.05 7.11
N LEU A 82 -26.17 6.95 5.78
CA LEU A 82 -27.25 7.20 4.83
C LEU A 82 -28.43 6.27 5.08
N GLU A 83 -28.17 4.97 5.29
CA GLU A 83 -29.21 4.00 5.63
C GLU A 83 -29.96 4.37 6.91
N LYS A 84 -29.24 4.81 7.96
CA LYS A 84 -29.89 5.32 9.18
C LYS A 84 -30.71 6.59 8.96
N LEU A 85 -30.21 7.52 8.14
CA LEU A 85 -30.94 8.76 7.82
C LEU A 85 -32.20 8.48 6.98
N LEU A 86 -32.13 7.52 6.05
CA LEU A 86 -33.27 7.06 5.27
C LEU A 86 -34.26 6.28 6.13
N ALA A 87 -33.80 5.39 7.01
CA ALA A 87 -34.68 4.63 7.90
C ALA A 87 -35.37 5.51 8.97
N GLY A 88 -34.70 6.57 9.42
CA GLY A 88 -35.29 7.54 10.35
C GLY A 88 -36.22 8.56 9.68
N HIS A 89 -36.21 8.65 8.35
CA HIS A 89 -37.03 9.55 7.57
C HIS A 89 -37.91 8.74 6.62
N ASP A 90 -39.10 8.34 7.11
CA ASP A 90 -40.06 7.52 6.37
C ASP A 90 -41.15 8.43 5.75
N PRO A 91 -40.98 8.94 4.51
CA PRO A 91 -41.88 9.93 3.92
C PRO A 91 -43.27 9.37 3.55
N PHE A 92 -43.47 8.04 3.64
CA PHE A 92 -44.74 7.39 3.31
C PHE A 92 -45.64 7.14 4.52
N ALA A 93 -45.15 7.32 5.76
CA ALA A 93 -45.98 7.19 6.95
C ALA A 93 -46.94 8.39 7.16
N ASN A 94 -46.70 9.52 6.49
CA ASN A 94 -47.47 10.76 6.64
C ASN A 94 -48.52 10.98 5.52
N VAL A 95 -48.89 9.93 4.79
CA VAL A 95 -49.98 9.96 3.79
C VAL A 95 -50.95 8.81 4.08
N ALA A 96 -51.76 8.98 5.12
CA ALA A 96 -52.98 8.22 5.38
C ALA A 96 -53.98 9.11 6.12
#